data_AF-A0A835UZP4-F1
#
_entry.id   AF-A0A835UZP4-F1
#
_cell.length_a   1.000
_cell.length_b   1.000
_cell.length_c   1.000
_cell.angle_alpha   90.00
_cell.angle_beta   90.00
_cell.angle_gamma   90.00
#
_symmetry.space_group_name_H-M   'P 1'
#
loop_
_entity.id
_entity.type
_entity.pdbx_description
1 polymer ?
#
loop_
_entity_poly.entity_id
_entity_poly.type
_entity_poly.pdbx_seq_one_letter_code
_entity_poly.pdbx_strand_id
1 'polypeptide(L)'
;MEKQASIKSPTPPGPSPANQLSPQDWETLIDDFQSGVSSRRARWIHLPIVDIALQYLLRKDFPLNAKISLLLFLEESSDLLFRASLSSSLSPMIDSLRSLLLSSTDPALKEQVMISTTSIAISVVDSVAPEFLDPLTELLLSVVNRPNHGVDRHTRAVACECLRELELAYPLLLSETAGHIWALAQAERTHAAQSYLLLIATIVCSVARHGFLSSVTSVFSTAIPLVPFNAPRTCFSPRSSSELSDLNLREVRRVIAFLLERLHALTPSATMELVSLLASIVGALELRMPAVAALLKVQFSGLLYCYDPILCHVVLMLYSRFSDAFTGDDELGIARRLALIPKEAHQPMFIRLLAIHWLLGSSQLSGKQGFFPSLMHCFYPTVFDPPL
;
A
#
# COMPACT_ATOMS: atom_id res chain seq x y z
N MET A 1 -58.60 -56.68 -17.01
CA MET A 1 -58.31 -55.35 -16.43
C MET A 1 -57.34 -55.54 -15.27
N GLU A 2 -56.06 -55.70 -15.58
CA GLU A 2 -54.98 -55.76 -14.58
C GLU A 2 -54.38 -54.37 -14.43
N LYS A 3 -54.38 -53.83 -13.20
CA LYS A 3 -53.73 -52.57 -12.85
C LYS A 3 -52.26 -52.83 -12.57
N GLN A 4 -51.38 -52.33 -13.45
CA GLN A 4 -49.95 -52.24 -13.20
C GLN A 4 -49.67 -51.23 -12.06
N ALA A 5 -49.04 -51.71 -10.99
CA ALA A 5 -48.48 -50.90 -9.94
C ALA A 5 -47.13 -50.32 -10.39
N SER A 6 -47.04 -48.99 -10.44
CA SER A 6 -45.82 -48.25 -10.77
C SER A 6 -44.86 -48.27 -9.57
N ILE A 7 -43.69 -48.89 -9.78
CA ILE A 7 -42.57 -48.90 -8.85
C ILE A 7 -41.88 -47.53 -8.94
N LYS A 8 -42.02 -46.71 -7.88
CA LYS A 8 -41.20 -45.51 -7.69
C LYS A 8 -39.76 -45.93 -7.43
N SER A 9 -38.86 -45.58 -8.35
CA SER A 9 -37.41 -45.63 -8.12
C SER A 9 -37.00 -44.62 -7.04
N PRO A 10 -36.01 -44.93 -6.20
CA PRO A 10 -35.52 -44.01 -5.20
C PRO A 10 -34.75 -42.87 -5.90
N THR A 11 -35.12 -41.64 -5.55
CA THR A 11 -34.36 -40.42 -5.86
C THR A 11 -32.90 -40.58 -5.43
N PRO A 12 -31.94 -40.11 -6.24
CA PRO A 12 -30.53 -40.18 -5.86
C PRO A 12 -30.30 -39.37 -4.57
N PRO A 13 -29.40 -39.82 -3.69
CA PRO A 13 -29.09 -39.09 -2.47
C PRO A 13 -28.52 -37.72 -2.86
N GLY A 14 -29.15 -36.65 -2.39
CA GLY A 14 -28.58 -35.31 -2.43
C GLY A 14 -27.25 -35.29 -1.68
N PRO A 15 -26.37 -34.30 -1.95
CA PRO A 15 -25.07 -34.20 -1.30
C PRO A 15 -25.22 -34.16 0.23
N SER A 16 -24.38 -34.92 0.91
CA SER A 16 -24.40 -35.19 2.35
C SER A 16 -24.38 -33.92 3.21
N PRO A 17 -25.12 -33.86 4.34
CA PRO A 17 -25.23 -32.68 5.22
C PRO A 17 -24.01 -32.40 6.13
N ALA A 18 -22.82 -32.91 5.81
CA ALA A 18 -21.72 -32.99 6.77
C ALA A 18 -20.88 -31.70 6.97
N ASN A 19 -21.07 -30.64 6.18
CA ASN A 19 -20.14 -29.49 6.14
C ASN A 19 -20.79 -28.10 6.28
N GLN A 20 -21.93 -27.97 6.98
CA GLN A 20 -22.55 -26.65 7.22
C GLN A 20 -22.35 -26.22 8.69
N LEU A 21 -21.48 -25.23 8.90
CA LEU A 21 -21.32 -24.56 10.19
C LEU A 21 -22.46 -23.55 10.40
N SER A 22 -23.14 -23.59 11.54
CA SER A 22 -24.09 -22.53 11.89
C SER A 22 -23.35 -21.21 12.18
N PRO A 23 -24.03 -20.05 12.18
CA PRO A 23 -23.41 -18.79 12.60
C PRO A 23 -22.79 -18.85 14.01
N GLN A 24 -23.41 -19.58 14.93
CA GLN A 24 -22.89 -19.78 16.29
C GLN A 24 -21.64 -20.66 16.31
N ASP A 25 -21.56 -21.65 15.41
CA ASP A 25 -20.36 -22.46 15.27
C ASP A 25 -19.19 -21.62 14.75
N TRP A 26 -19.45 -20.65 13.86
CA TRP A 26 -18.44 -19.69 13.40
C TRP A 26 -17.93 -18.80 14.53
N GLU A 27 -18.81 -18.25 15.36
CA GLU A 27 -18.39 -17.46 16.53
C GLU A 27 -17.52 -18.28 17.49
N THR A 28 -17.95 -19.51 17.79
CA THR A 28 -17.20 -20.42 18.67
C THR A 28 -15.85 -20.82 18.07
N LEU A 29 -15.80 -21.04 16.76
CA LEU A 29 -14.58 -21.37 16.03
C LEU A 29 -13.60 -20.18 16.09
N ILE A 30 -14.07 -18.96 15.83
CA ILE A 30 -13.24 -17.75 15.88
C ILE A 30 -12.67 -17.57 17.29
N ASP A 31 -13.50 -17.67 18.34
CA ASP A 31 -13.08 -17.58 19.74
C ASP A 31 -12.03 -18.64 20.10
N ASP A 32 -12.20 -19.88 19.62
CA ASP A 32 -11.25 -20.96 19.84
C ASP A 32 -9.90 -20.69 19.20
N PHE A 33 -9.87 -20.14 17.98
CA PHE A 33 -8.63 -19.75 17.32
C PHE A 33 -7.95 -18.57 18.03
N GLN A 34 -8.71 -17.54 18.40
CA GLN A 34 -8.21 -16.37 19.11
C GLN A 34 -7.72 -16.69 20.52
N SER A 35 -8.24 -17.74 21.17
CA SER A 35 -7.82 -18.16 22.51
C SER A 35 -6.35 -18.56 22.63
N GLY A 36 -5.67 -18.87 21.52
CA GLY A 36 -4.28 -19.35 21.56
C GLY A 36 -4.11 -20.83 21.91
N VAL A 37 -5.16 -21.50 22.38
CA VAL A 37 -5.06 -22.85 22.96
C VAL A 37 -5.15 -23.93 21.88
N SER A 38 -4.05 -24.68 21.67
CA SER A 38 -3.96 -25.71 20.62
C SER A 38 -5.03 -26.80 20.72
N SER A 39 -5.43 -27.22 21.93
CA SER A 39 -6.46 -28.25 22.12
C SER A 39 -7.84 -27.80 21.67
N ARG A 40 -8.16 -26.51 21.78
CA ARG A 40 -9.43 -25.94 21.28
C ARG A 40 -9.43 -25.90 19.75
N ARG A 41 -8.31 -25.47 19.15
CA ARG A 41 -8.14 -25.42 17.68
C ARG A 41 -8.19 -26.80 17.03
N ALA A 42 -7.64 -27.82 17.70
CA ALA A 42 -7.64 -29.21 17.20
C ALA A 42 -9.05 -29.75 16.91
N ARG A 43 -10.09 -29.17 17.56
CA ARG A 43 -11.50 -29.48 17.28
C ARG A 43 -11.94 -29.10 15.88
N TRP A 44 -11.25 -28.18 15.22
CA TRP A 44 -11.68 -27.61 13.94
C TRP A 44 -10.73 -27.93 12.79
N ILE A 45 -9.43 -28.15 13.07
CA ILE A 45 -8.37 -28.32 12.05
C ILE A 45 -8.62 -29.47 11.08
N HIS A 46 -9.43 -30.47 11.45
CA HIS A 46 -9.78 -31.58 10.55
C HIS A 46 -10.81 -31.21 9.48
N LEU A 47 -11.47 -30.06 9.60
CA LEU A 47 -12.42 -29.55 8.62
C LEU A 47 -11.70 -28.74 7.54
N PRO A 48 -12.23 -28.69 6.29
CA PRO A 48 -11.73 -27.80 5.25
C PRO A 48 -12.20 -26.36 5.52
N ILE A 49 -11.71 -25.75 6.60
CA ILE A 49 -12.18 -24.46 7.13
C ILE A 49 -12.14 -23.38 6.05
N VAL A 50 -11.06 -23.32 5.26
CA VAL A 50 -10.91 -22.33 4.17
C VAL A 50 -12.02 -22.49 3.14
N ASP A 51 -12.24 -23.71 2.62
CA ASP A 51 -13.27 -23.95 1.60
C ASP A 51 -14.67 -23.63 2.13
N ILE A 52 -14.96 -24.00 3.38
CA ILE A 52 -16.24 -23.69 4.01
C ILE A 52 -16.38 -22.17 4.18
N ALA A 53 -15.36 -21.47 4.69
CA ALA A 53 -15.39 -20.02 4.83
C ALA A 53 -15.66 -19.32 3.50
N LEU A 54 -14.96 -19.71 2.43
CA LEU A 54 -15.12 -19.16 1.09
C LEU A 54 -16.54 -19.39 0.55
N GLN A 55 -17.14 -20.56 0.78
CA GLN A 55 -18.54 -20.83 0.42
C GLN A 55 -19.51 -19.86 1.13
N TYR A 56 -19.31 -19.60 2.42
CA TYR A 56 -20.16 -18.67 3.18
C TYR A 56 -19.95 -17.21 2.75
N LEU A 57 -18.73 -16.83 2.36
CA LEU A 57 -18.46 -15.50 1.80
C LEU A 57 -19.24 -15.25 0.50
N LEU A 58 -19.36 -16.27 -0.35
CA LEU A 58 -20.09 -16.20 -1.63
C LEU A 58 -21.61 -16.25 -1.49
N ARG A 59 -22.14 -16.74 -0.36
CA ARG A 59 -23.58 -16.79 -0.09
C ARG A 59 -24.20 -15.41 -0.01
N LYS A 60 -25.29 -15.18 -0.75
CA LYS A 60 -25.99 -13.88 -0.76
C LYS A 60 -26.78 -13.63 0.53
N ASP A 61 -27.24 -14.70 1.17
CA ASP A 61 -28.05 -14.68 2.39
C ASP A 61 -27.21 -14.54 3.68
N PHE A 62 -25.89 -14.61 3.57
CA PHE A 62 -25.01 -14.52 4.71
C PHE A 62 -24.73 -13.05 5.11
N PRO A 63 -24.89 -12.64 6.39
CA PRO A 63 -24.81 -11.24 6.79
C PRO A 63 -23.45 -10.59 6.50
N LEU A 64 -23.46 -9.31 6.10
CA LEU A 64 -22.24 -8.56 5.76
C LEU A 64 -21.22 -8.54 6.91
N ASN A 65 -21.66 -8.23 8.13
CA ASN A 65 -20.76 -8.20 9.29
C ASN A 65 -20.11 -9.56 9.55
N ALA A 66 -20.86 -10.64 9.37
CA ALA A 66 -20.33 -12.00 9.52
C ALA A 66 -19.32 -12.32 8.41
N LYS A 67 -19.52 -11.84 7.17
CA LYS A 67 -18.52 -11.95 6.10
C LYS A 67 -17.22 -11.23 6.45
N ILE A 68 -17.33 -10.01 7.00
CA ILE A 68 -16.15 -9.24 7.43
C ILE A 68 -15.42 -9.98 8.56
N SER A 69 -16.14 -10.47 9.57
CA SER A 69 -15.55 -11.28 10.66
C SER A 69 -14.85 -12.54 10.13
N LEU A 70 -15.43 -13.22 9.13
CA LEU A 70 -14.82 -14.36 8.48
C LEU A 70 -13.53 -14.00 7.73
N LEU A 71 -13.49 -12.85 7.05
CA LEU A 71 -12.29 -12.39 6.37
C LEU A 71 -11.17 -12.06 7.35
N LEU A 72 -11.49 -11.36 8.44
CA LEU A 72 -10.53 -11.07 9.51
C LEU A 72 -10.00 -12.35 10.15
N PHE A 73 -10.87 -13.33 10.40
CA PHE A 73 -10.46 -14.63 10.91
C PHE A 73 -9.48 -15.36 9.98
N LEU A 74 -9.76 -15.38 8.66
CA LEU A 74 -8.87 -15.98 7.67
C LEU A 74 -7.51 -15.28 7.64
N GLU A 75 -7.48 -13.96 7.80
CA GLU A 75 -6.26 -13.15 7.84
C GLU A 75 -5.43 -13.44 9.09
N GLU A 76 -6.06 -13.39 10.28
CA GLU A 76 -5.42 -13.67 11.57
C GLU A 76 -4.87 -15.10 11.67
N SER A 77 -5.55 -16.06 11.04
CA SER A 77 -5.19 -17.49 11.07
C SER A 77 -4.47 -17.96 9.80
N SER A 78 -4.01 -17.03 8.96
CA SER A 78 -3.46 -17.30 7.63
C SER A 78 -2.29 -18.30 7.64
N ASP A 79 -1.35 -18.12 8.57
CA ASP A 79 -0.19 -18.99 8.77
C ASP A 79 -0.57 -20.46 9.00
N LEU A 80 -1.66 -20.72 9.73
CA LEU A 80 -2.11 -22.09 10.05
C LEU A 80 -2.98 -22.68 8.93
N LEU A 81 -3.80 -21.84 8.29
CA LEU A 81 -4.82 -22.29 7.34
C LEU A 81 -4.28 -22.45 5.91
N PHE A 82 -3.31 -21.61 5.49
CA PHE A 82 -2.85 -21.57 4.10
C PHE A 82 -1.44 -22.13 3.92
N ARG A 83 -0.51 -21.95 4.88
CA ARG A 83 0.91 -22.32 4.69
C ARG A 83 1.11 -23.83 4.45
N ALA A 84 0.29 -24.68 5.07
CA ALA A 84 0.38 -26.13 4.88
C ALA A 84 -0.04 -26.59 3.47
N SER A 85 -0.90 -25.82 2.80
CA SER A 85 -1.59 -26.22 1.57
C SER A 85 -1.76 -25.03 0.61
N LEU A 86 -0.67 -24.29 0.38
CA LEU A 86 -0.67 -22.98 -0.30
C LEU A 86 -1.40 -22.99 -1.64
N SER A 87 -1.05 -23.93 -2.53
CA SER A 87 -1.61 -24.01 -3.88
C SER A 87 -3.11 -24.36 -3.87
N SER A 88 -3.54 -25.24 -2.98
CA SER A 88 -4.95 -25.66 -2.90
C SER A 88 -5.84 -24.65 -2.19
N SER A 89 -5.30 -23.78 -1.34
CA SER A 89 -6.10 -22.82 -0.55
C SER A 89 -6.10 -21.42 -1.15
N LEU A 90 -4.98 -20.98 -1.75
CA LEU A 90 -4.87 -19.62 -2.31
C LEU A 90 -5.64 -19.47 -3.63
N SER A 91 -5.61 -20.48 -4.52
CA SER A 91 -6.33 -20.40 -5.80
C SER A 91 -7.84 -20.26 -5.61
N PRO A 92 -8.53 -21.08 -4.78
CA PRO A 92 -9.96 -20.89 -4.51
C PRO A 92 -10.28 -19.55 -3.85
N MET A 93 -9.37 -19.02 -3.03
CA MET A 93 -9.52 -17.70 -2.42
C MET A 93 -9.50 -16.60 -3.48
N ILE A 94 -8.54 -16.64 -4.43
CA ILE A 94 -8.46 -15.70 -5.55
C ILE A 94 -9.69 -15.82 -6.45
N ASP A 95 -10.19 -17.04 -6.69
CA ASP A 95 -11.43 -17.25 -7.45
C ASP A 95 -12.66 -16.69 -6.73
N SER A 96 -12.70 -16.80 -5.40
CA SER A 96 -13.75 -16.22 -4.56
C SER A 96 -13.71 -14.69 -4.58
N LEU A 97 -12.52 -14.09 -4.49
CA LEU A 97 -12.30 -12.66 -4.68
C LEU A 97 -12.81 -12.22 -6.06
N ARG A 98 -12.44 -12.92 -7.14
CA ARG A 98 -12.92 -12.62 -8.51
C ARG A 98 -14.45 -12.65 -8.58
N SER A 99 -15.08 -13.68 -8.00
CA SER A 99 -16.54 -13.81 -7.96
C SER A 99 -17.19 -12.66 -7.18
N LEU A 100 -16.64 -12.26 -6.04
CA LEU A 100 -17.17 -11.17 -5.21
C LEU A 100 -17.01 -9.80 -5.87
N LEU A 101 -15.88 -9.55 -6.56
CA LEU A 101 -15.69 -8.31 -7.32
C LEU A 101 -16.73 -8.14 -8.43
N LEU A 102 -17.11 -9.24 -9.09
CA LEU A 102 -18.11 -9.24 -10.15
C LEU A 102 -19.55 -9.20 -9.63
N SER A 103 -19.85 -9.91 -8.55
CA SER A 103 -21.23 -10.13 -8.09
C SER A 103 -21.71 -9.19 -6.97
N SER A 104 -20.80 -8.68 -6.14
CA SER A 104 -21.16 -7.80 -5.02
C SER A 104 -21.52 -6.40 -5.52
N THR A 105 -22.55 -5.80 -4.94
CA THR A 105 -22.84 -4.37 -5.10
C THR A 105 -22.27 -3.53 -3.96
N ASP A 106 -21.84 -4.17 -2.87
CA ASP A 106 -21.32 -3.50 -1.68
C ASP A 106 -19.83 -3.18 -1.87
N PRO A 107 -19.44 -1.89 -1.88
CA PRO A 107 -18.05 -1.48 -2.03
C PRO A 107 -17.18 -1.93 -0.84
N ALA A 108 -17.70 -1.85 0.40
CA ALA A 108 -16.92 -2.17 1.60
C ALA A 108 -16.49 -3.65 1.61
N LEU A 109 -17.38 -4.55 1.16
CA LEU A 109 -17.03 -5.96 1.03
C LEU A 109 -15.95 -6.20 -0.04
N LYS A 110 -16.02 -5.50 -1.18
CA LYS A 110 -15.00 -5.63 -2.23
C LYS A 110 -13.63 -5.17 -1.73
N GLU A 111 -13.59 -4.05 -1.03
CA GLU A 111 -12.38 -3.51 -0.44
C GLU A 111 -11.79 -4.49 0.57
N GLN A 112 -12.59 -4.91 1.54
CA GLN A 112 -12.12 -5.82 2.59
C GLN A 112 -11.62 -7.13 2.01
N VAL A 113 -12.30 -7.70 1.00
CA VAL A 113 -11.89 -8.98 0.41
C VAL A 113 -10.60 -8.85 -0.40
N MET A 114 -10.38 -7.72 -1.08
CA MET A 114 -9.10 -7.43 -1.75
C MET A 114 -7.96 -7.28 -0.75
N ILE A 115 -8.17 -6.48 0.31
CA ILE A 115 -7.18 -6.23 1.35
C ILE A 115 -6.82 -7.55 2.05
N SER A 116 -7.82 -8.32 2.49
CA SER A 116 -7.60 -9.58 3.21
C SER A 116 -6.89 -10.61 2.33
N THR A 117 -7.29 -10.74 1.05
CA THR A 117 -6.63 -11.66 0.11
C THR A 117 -5.17 -11.27 -0.13
N THR A 118 -4.89 -9.97 -0.26
CA THR A 118 -3.53 -9.47 -0.46
C THR A 118 -2.67 -9.67 0.78
N SER A 119 -3.20 -9.34 1.96
CA SER A 119 -2.53 -9.53 3.25
C SER A 119 -2.21 -11.00 3.53
N ILE A 120 -3.17 -11.89 3.27
CA ILE A 120 -2.97 -13.34 3.36
C ILE A 120 -1.87 -13.78 2.39
N ALA A 121 -1.95 -13.40 1.11
CA ALA A 121 -0.95 -13.76 0.11
C ALA A 121 0.46 -13.31 0.52
N ILE A 122 0.62 -12.08 1.01
CA ILE A 122 1.91 -11.56 1.51
C ILE A 122 2.42 -12.38 2.71
N SER A 123 1.54 -12.78 3.61
CA SER A 123 1.91 -13.49 4.84
C SER A 123 2.33 -14.94 4.60
N VAL A 124 1.77 -15.59 3.58
CA VAL A 124 1.85 -17.05 3.39
C VAL A 124 2.70 -17.47 2.20
N VAL A 125 2.88 -16.59 1.20
CA VAL A 125 3.77 -16.83 0.07
C VAL A 125 5.19 -16.45 0.49
N ASP A 126 6.15 -17.35 0.31
CA ASP A 126 7.56 -17.04 0.54
C ASP A 126 8.14 -16.32 -0.69
N SER A 127 9.19 -15.50 -0.49
CA SER A 127 9.88 -14.77 -1.56
C SER A 127 10.46 -15.65 -2.68
N VAL A 128 10.49 -16.97 -2.48
CA VAL A 128 11.04 -17.96 -3.40
C VAL A 128 9.99 -18.48 -4.39
N ALA A 129 8.68 -18.31 -4.12
CA ALA A 129 7.61 -18.84 -4.95
C ALA A 129 6.49 -17.83 -5.30
N PRO A 130 6.79 -16.60 -5.77
CA PRO A 130 5.75 -15.62 -6.04
C PRO A 130 5.04 -15.83 -7.39
N GLU A 131 5.34 -16.89 -8.14
CA GLU A 131 4.43 -17.37 -9.20
C GLU A 131 3.01 -17.63 -8.65
N PHE A 132 2.86 -17.93 -7.36
CA PHE A 132 1.56 -18.03 -6.69
C PHE A 132 0.83 -16.67 -6.59
N LEU A 133 1.53 -15.55 -6.77
CA LEU A 133 0.95 -14.21 -6.80
C LEU A 133 0.47 -13.80 -8.19
N ASP A 134 0.85 -14.52 -9.26
CA ASP A 134 0.48 -14.14 -10.63
C ASP A 134 -1.03 -13.98 -10.80
N PRO A 135 -1.89 -14.93 -10.37
CA PRO A 135 -3.34 -14.80 -10.56
C PRO A 135 -3.96 -13.66 -9.76
N LEU A 136 -3.41 -13.36 -8.57
CA LEU A 136 -3.86 -12.24 -7.75
C LEU A 136 -3.44 -10.91 -8.37
N THR A 137 -2.18 -10.79 -8.77
CA THR A 137 -1.61 -9.60 -9.41
C THR A 137 -2.34 -9.30 -10.71
N GLU A 138 -2.59 -10.32 -11.54
CA GLU A 138 -3.38 -10.21 -12.78
C GLU A 138 -4.80 -9.69 -12.50
N LEU A 139 -5.46 -10.25 -11.48
CA LEU A 139 -6.81 -9.82 -11.10
C LEU A 139 -6.82 -8.35 -10.65
N LEU A 140 -5.88 -7.93 -9.81
CA LEU A 140 -5.77 -6.54 -9.36
C LEU A 140 -5.43 -5.59 -10.52
N LEU A 141 -4.51 -5.97 -11.41
CA LEU A 141 -4.19 -5.22 -12.62
C LEU A 141 -5.41 -5.06 -13.53
N SER A 142 -6.26 -6.09 -13.65
CA SER A 142 -7.51 -6.01 -14.42
C SER A 142 -8.52 -5.00 -13.85
N VAL A 143 -8.53 -4.81 -12.52
CA VAL A 143 -9.35 -3.80 -11.84
C VAL A 143 -8.77 -2.40 -12.10
N VAL A 144 -7.45 -2.24 -11.99
CA VAL A 144 -6.73 -0.98 -12.20
C VAL A 144 -6.77 -0.51 -13.67
N ASN A 145 -6.90 -1.42 -14.64
CA ASN A 145 -6.94 -1.10 -16.07
C ASN A 145 -8.29 -0.52 -16.56
N ARG A 146 -8.98 0.28 -15.75
CA ARG A 146 -10.24 0.97 -16.08
C ARG A 146 -10.22 2.44 -15.63
N PRO A 147 -9.22 3.23 -16.02
CA PRO A 147 -9.05 4.58 -15.52
C PRO A 147 -10.27 5.43 -15.84
N ASN A 148 -10.57 6.40 -14.97
CA ASN A 148 -11.69 7.34 -15.12
C ASN A 148 -13.11 6.72 -15.10
N HIS A 149 -13.28 5.42 -14.85
CA HIS A 149 -14.61 4.89 -14.59
C HIS A 149 -15.06 5.34 -13.19
N GLY A 150 -16.17 6.08 -13.11
CA GLY A 150 -16.52 6.80 -11.88
C GLY A 150 -17.05 5.92 -10.74
N VAL A 151 -17.68 4.79 -11.10
CA VAL A 151 -18.43 3.91 -10.19
C VAL A 151 -17.50 3.03 -9.34
N ASP A 152 -16.41 2.57 -9.94
CA ASP A 152 -15.39 1.70 -9.38
C ASP A 152 -14.15 2.47 -8.92
N ARG A 153 -14.17 3.82 -8.91
CA ARG A 153 -13.02 4.66 -8.54
C ARG A 153 -12.36 4.23 -7.22
N HIS A 154 -13.17 3.87 -6.24
CA HIS A 154 -12.69 3.47 -4.92
C HIS A 154 -12.12 2.04 -4.94
N THR A 155 -12.79 1.11 -5.60
CA THR A 155 -12.27 -0.25 -5.83
C THR A 155 -10.93 -0.22 -6.60
N ARG A 156 -10.77 0.68 -7.58
CA ARG A 156 -9.49 0.87 -8.27
C ARG A 156 -8.41 1.46 -7.36
N ALA A 157 -8.76 2.44 -6.53
CA ALA A 157 -7.82 2.99 -5.55
C ALA A 157 -7.32 1.87 -4.63
N VAL A 158 -8.21 1.06 -4.06
CA VAL A 158 -7.83 -0.10 -3.22
C VAL A 158 -7.04 -1.14 -4.00
N ALA A 159 -7.32 -1.37 -5.28
CA ALA A 159 -6.51 -2.28 -6.10
C ALA A 159 -5.09 -1.76 -6.30
N CYS A 160 -4.92 -0.45 -6.52
CA CYS A 160 -3.60 0.18 -6.58
C CYS A 160 -2.86 0.05 -5.25
N GLU A 161 -3.54 0.25 -4.11
CA GLU A 161 -2.93 0.04 -2.78
C GLU A 161 -2.52 -1.42 -2.56
N CYS A 162 -3.37 -2.39 -2.93
CA CYS A 162 -3.03 -3.82 -2.85
C CYS A 162 -1.82 -4.17 -3.72
N LEU A 163 -1.76 -3.68 -4.96
CA LEU A 163 -0.60 -3.84 -5.83
C LEU A 163 0.66 -3.18 -5.25
N ARG A 164 0.50 -2.05 -4.56
CA ARG A 164 1.61 -1.35 -3.90
C ARG A 164 2.16 -2.16 -2.74
N GLU A 165 1.30 -2.75 -1.91
CA GLU A 165 1.72 -3.64 -0.83
C GLU A 165 2.43 -4.90 -1.37
N LEU A 166 1.94 -5.46 -2.49
CA LEU A 166 2.63 -6.56 -3.18
C LEU A 166 4.02 -6.13 -3.69
N GLU A 167 4.16 -4.95 -4.28
CA GLU A 167 5.46 -4.44 -4.75
C GLU A 167 6.43 -4.15 -3.57
N LEU A 168 5.92 -3.71 -2.42
CA LEU A 168 6.73 -3.51 -1.22
C LEU A 168 7.21 -4.84 -0.62
N ALA A 169 6.33 -5.86 -0.59
CA ALA A 169 6.66 -7.20 -0.10
C ALA A 169 7.57 -7.97 -1.06
N TYR A 170 7.39 -7.78 -2.38
CA TYR A 170 8.11 -8.44 -3.45
C TYR A 170 8.68 -7.40 -4.43
N PRO A 171 9.84 -6.79 -4.12
CA PRO A 171 10.40 -5.74 -4.96
C PRO A 171 10.64 -6.20 -6.40
N LEU A 172 10.32 -5.32 -7.36
CA LEU A 172 10.38 -5.57 -8.80
C LEU A 172 9.29 -6.51 -9.35
N LEU A 173 8.27 -6.87 -8.57
CA LEU A 173 7.14 -7.65 -9.07
C LEU A 173 6.45 -6.97 -10.26
N LEU A 174 6.26 -5.65 -10.18
CA LEU A 174 5.56 -4.86 -11.21
C LEU A 174 6.52 -4.14 -12.16
N SER A 175 7.81 -4.50 -12.18
CA SER A 175 8.80 -3.78 -12.99
C SER A 175 8.52 -3.85 -14.49
N GLU A 176 7.99 -4.98 -14.99
CA GLU A 176 7.65 -5.17 -16.40
C GLU A 176 6.34 -4.48 -16.81
N THR A 177 5.46 -4.18 -15.85
CA THR A 177 4.20 -3.47 -16.09
C THR A 177 4.28 -1.97 -15.78
N ALA A 178 5.43 -1.47 -15.33
CA ALA A 178 5.67 -0.08 -14.94
C ALA A 178 5.25 0.93 -16.02
N GLY A 179 5.51 0.63 -17.31
CA GLY A 179 5.09 1.46 -18.43
C GLY A 179 3.57 1.63 -18.54
N HIS A 180 2.83 0.55 -18.34
CA HIS A 180 1.35 0.58 -18.33
C HIS A 180 0.82 1.33 -17.12
N ILE A 181 1.37 1.06 -15.92
CA ILE A 181 0.96 1.75 -14.70
C ILE A 181 1.22 3.25 -14.80
N TRP A 182 2.35 3.66 -15.40
CA TRP A 182 2.65 5.06 -15.65
C TRP A 182 1.61 5.70 -16.59
N ALA A 183 1.25 5.03 -17.70
CA ALA A 183 0.21 5.51 -18.61
C ALA A 183 -1.15 5.63 -17.91
N LEU A 184 -1.51 4.68 -17.05
CA LEU A 184 -2.73 4.73 -16.26
C LEU A 184 -2.72 5.91 -15.25
N ALA A 185 -1.59 6.16 -14.59
CA ALA A 185 -1.43 7.30 -13.67
C ALA A 185 -1.56 8.66 -14.39
N GLN A 186 -1.07 8.74 -15.64
CA GLN A 186 -1.26 9.92 -16.49
C GLN A 186 -2.73 10.10 -16.90
N ALA A 187 -3.41 8.99 -17.20
CA ALA A 187 -4.81 9.01 -17.65
C ALA A 187 -5.81 9.29 -16.53
N GLU A 188 -5.54 8.88 -15.29
CA GLU A 188 -6.49 8.97 -14.18
C GLU A 188 -6.72 10.43 -13.70
N ARG A 189 -7.99 10.83 -13.72
CA ARG A 189 -8.48 12.18 -13.38
C ARG A 189 -9.41 12.21 -12.15
N THR A 190 -9.74 11.06 -11.58
CA THR A 190 -10.54 10.99 -10.34
C THR A 190 -9.64 11.01 -9.09
N HIS A 191 -10.25 11.01 -7.90
CA HIS A 191 -9.52 10.90 -6.63
C HIS A 191 -8.66 9.63 -6.51
N ALA A 192 -8.93 8.59 -7.31
CA ALA A 192 -8.07 7.41 -7.37
C ALA A 192 -6.64 7.74 -7.85
N ALA A 193 -6.45 8.88 -8.52
CA ALA A 193 -5.15 9.31 -9.02
C ALA A 193 -4.05 9.28 -7.96
N GLN A 194 -4.37 9.60 -6.69
CA GLN A 194 -3.41 9.51 -5.58
C GLN A 194 -2.80 8.11 -5.47
N SER A 195 -3.62 7.06 -5.47
CA SER A 195 -3.15 5.68 -5.37
C SER A 195 -2.35 5.24 -6.60
N TYR A 196 -2.70 5.70 -7.80
CA TYR A 196 -1.87 5.46 -9.00
C TYR A 196 -0.51 6.13 -8.91
N LEU A 197 -0.45 7.37 -8.41
CA LEU A 197 0.79 8.14 -8.25
C LEU A 197 1.71 7.48 -7.21
N LEU A 198 1.17 7.02 -6.09
CA LEU A 198 1.93 6.30 -5.07
C LEU A 198 2.38 4.92 -5.56
N LEU A 199 1.54 4.19 -6.31
CA LEU A 199 1.91 2.92 -6.92
C LEU A 199 3.09 3.09 -7.88
N ILE A 200 3.00 4.02 -8.85
CA ILE A 200 4.11 4.22 -9.79
C ILE A 200 5.38 4.72 -9.08
N ALA A 201 5.25 5.59 -8.07
CA ALA A 201 6.41 6.04 -7.29
C ALA A 201 7.08 4.88 -6.55
N THR A 202 6.29 3.93 -6.03
CA THR A 202 6.79 2.73 -5.35
C THR A 202 7.56 1.83 -6.32
N ILE A 203 6.98 1.53 -7.49
CA ILE A 203 7.63 0.71 -8.53
C ILE A 203 8.95 1.35 -8.97
N VAL A 204 8.98 2.67 -9.21
CA VAL A 204 10.21 3.39 -9.58
C VAL A 204 11.23 3.37 -8.44
N CYS A 205 10.79 3.44 -7.18
CA CYS A 205 11.67 3.29 -6.02
C CYS A 205 12.32 1.91 -5.98
N SER A 206 11.55 0.83 -6.16
CA SER A 206 12.08 -0.53 -6.24
C SER A 206 13.07 -0.68 -7.38
N VAL A 207 12.74 -0.20 -8.58
CA VAL A 207 13.62 -0.21 -9.76
C VAL A 207 14.94 0.51 -9.49
N ALA A 208 14.89 1.68 -8.85
CA ALA A 208 16.08 2.47 -8.52
C ALA A 208 16.95 1.79 -7.45
N ARG A 209 16.34 1.23 -6.40
CA ARG A 209 17.05 0.60 -5.27
C ARG A 209 17.64 -0.76 -5.62
N HIS A 210 16.98 -1.53 -6.48
CA HIS A 210 17.38 -2.91 -6.81
C HIS A 210 18.08 -3.03 -8.17
N GLY A 211 18.48 -1.90 -8.78
CA GLY A 211 19.43 -1.91 -9.91
C GLY A 211 18.86 -2.41 -11.24
N PHE A 212 17.53 -2.41 -11.43
CA PHE A 212 16.91 -2.85 -12.70
C PHE A 212 17.17 -1.88 -13.86
N LEU A 213 17.68 -0.69 -13.57
CA LEU A 213 18.04 0.35 -14.53
C LEU A 213 19.21 -0.03 -15.45
N SER A 214 19.95 -1.09 -15.16
CA SER A 214 21.06 -1.57 -16.00
C SER A 214 20.59 -2.39 -17.22
N SER A 215 19.28 -2.59 -17.39
CA SER A 215 18.74 -3.25 -18.58
C SER A 215 18.96 -2.41 -19.85
N VAL A 216 19.26 -3.07 -20.97
CA VAL A 216 19.35 -2.43 -22.29
C VAL A 216 17.96 -2.02 -22.80
N THR A 217 16.91 -2.66 -22.29
CA THR A 217 15.52 -2.35 -22.63
C THR A 217 14.96 -1.22 -21.74
N SER A 218 14.03 -0.45 -22.32
CA SER A 218 13.24 0.56 -21.61
C SER A 218 12.46 -0.09 -20.46
N VAL A 219 12.60 0.44 -19.25
CA VAL A 219 11.87 -0.02 -18.05
C VAL A 219 10.39 0.36 -18.15
N PHE A 220 10.07 1.43 -18.86
CA PHE A 220 8.69 1.90 -19.02
C PHE A 220 8.11 1.52 -20.38
N SER A 221 8.60 0.43 -20.97
CA SER A 221 8.03 -0.13 -22.19
C SER A 221 6.62 -0.67 -21.93
N THR A 222 5.72 -0.47 -22.89
CA THR A 222 4.36 -1.05 -22.90
C THR A 222 4.26 -2.24 -23.87
N ALA A 223 5.39 -2.77 -24.34
CA ALA A 223 5.42 -3.86 -25.30
C ALA A 223 4.91 -5.20 -24.72
N ILE A 224 5.13 -5.43 -23.43
CA ILE A 224 4.61 -6.60 -22.70
C ILE A 224 3.16 -6.28 -22.31
N PRO A 225 2.18 -7.14 -22.62
CA PRO A 225 0.79 -6.88 -22.24
C PRO A 225 0.62 -6.88 -20.71
N LEU A 226 -0.36 -6.11 -20.21
CA LEU A 226 -0.67 -6.07 -18.77
C LEU A 226 -1.26 -7.41 -18.27
N VAL A 227 -1.97 -8.12 -19.15
CA VAL A 227 -2.63 -9.41 -18.90
C VAL A 227 -2.44 -10.28 -20.16
N PRO A 228 -2.01 -11.55 -20.05
CA PRO A 228 -1.71 -12.29 -18.82
C PRO A 228 -0.47 -11.75 -18.10
N PHE A 229 -0.50 -11.78 -16.77
CA PHE A 229 0.64 -11.35 -15.94
C PHE A 229 1.53 -12.55 -15.61
N ASN A 230 2.85 -12.33 -15.61
CA ASN A 230 3.83 -13.31 -15.16
C ASN A 230 4.88 -12.56 -14.34
N ALA A 231 5.18 -13.03 -13.13
CA ALA A 231 6.16 -12.38 -12.27
C ALA A 231 7.56 -12.34 -12.94
N PRO A 232 8.21 -11.16 -12.99
CA PRO A 232 9.53 -11.03 -13.57
C PRO A 232 10.57 -11.87 -12.85
N ARG A 233 11.46 -12.55 -13.60
CA ARG A 233 12.55 -13.35 -13.00
C ARG A 233 13.50 -12.53 -12.12
N THR A 234 13.56 -11.23 -12.35
CA THR A 234 14.36 -10.28 -11.55
C THR A 234 13.84 -10.07 -10.14
N CYS A 235 12.57 -10.41 -9.88
CA CYS A 235 12.05 -10.52 -8.51
C CYS A 235 12.80 -11.63 -7.71
N PHE A 236 13.39 -12.62 -8.40
CA PHE A 236 13.98 -13.82 -7.77
C PHE A 236 15.50 -13.84 -7.68
N SER A 237 16.18 -12.86 -8.27
CA SER A 237 17.64 -12.85 -8.32
C SER A 237 18.18 -11.43 -8.22
N PRO A 238 18.87 -11.07 -7.12
CA PRO A 238 19.51 -9.77 -7.01
C PRO A 238 20.57 -9.67 -8.11
N ARG A 239 20.34 -8.78 -9.07
CA ARG A 239 21.33 -8.52 -10.12
C ARG A 239 22.54 -7.84 -9.51
N SER A 240 23.71 -8.41 -9.75
CA SER A 240 24.99 -7.75 -9.49
C SER A 240 25.07 -6.45 -10.28
N SER A 241 25.54 -5.40 -9.61
CA SER A 241 25.79 -4.04 -10.10
C SER A 241 26.35 -3.99 -11.53
N SER A 242 25.46 -3.90 -12.51
CA SER A 242 25.80 -3.55 -13.89
C SER A 242 25.66 -2.04 -14.06
N GLU A 243 26.43 -1.45 -14.98
CA GLU A 243 26.33 -0.03 -15.31
C GLU A 243 24.89 0.34 -15.70
N LEU A 244 24.39 1.45 -15.16
CA LEU A 244 23.03 1.94 -15.36
C LEU A 244 22.86 2.41 -16.82
N SER A 245 21.73 2.11 -17.44
CA SER A 245 21.42 2.60 -18.79
C SER A 245 21.00 4.07 -18.77
N ASP A 246 21.66 4.90 -19.56
CA ASP A 246 21.32 6.32 -19.75
C ASP A 246 19.87 6.53 -20.21
N LEU A 247 19.32 5.58 -20.98
CA LEU A 247 17.93 5.57 -21.40
C LEU A 247 17.00 5.51 -20.18
N ASN A 248 17.21 4.53 -19.31
CA ASN A 248 16.37 4.29 -18.15
C ASN A 248 16.46 5.44 -17.13
N LEU A 249 17.65 6.05 -16.98
CA LEU A 249 17.82 7.25 -16.15
C LEU A 249 17.00 8.45 -16.67
N ARG A 250 16.92 8.63 -18.00
CA ARG A 250 16.09 9.69 -18.60
C ARG A 250 14.60 9.41 -18.40
N GLU A 251 14.18 8.15 -18.49
CA GLU A 251 12.78 7.77 -18.25
C GLU A 251 12.38 7.97 -16.78
N VAL A 252 13.20 7.51 -15.84
CA VAL A 252 12.98 7.76 -14.40
C VAL A 252 12.87 9.26 -14.11
N ARG A 253 13.73 10.09 -14.72
CA ARG A 253 13.65 11.56 -14.57
C ARG A 253 12.30 12.11 -15.04
N ARG A 254 11.76 11.60 -16.15
CA ARG A 254 10.43 12.01 -16.67
C ARG A 254 9.32 11.62 -15.70
N VAL A 255 9.40 10.42 -15.11
CA VAL A 255 8.41 10.00 -14.11
C VAL A 255 8.50 10.86 -12.85
N ILE A 256 9.71 11.16 -12.36
CA ILE A 256 9.89 12.07 -11.21
C ILE A 256 9.31 13.45 -11.51
N ALA A 257 9.59 14.03 -12.69
CA ALA A 257 9.02 15.32 -13.09
C ALA A 257 7.49 15.27 -13.10
N PHE A 258 6.91 14.23 -13.70
CA PHE A 258 5.46 14.01 -13.69
C PHE A 258 4.87 13.89 -12.27
N LEU A 259 5.53 13.17 -11.36
CA LEU A 259 5.11 13.04 -9.96
C LEU A 259 5.13 14.39 -9.24
N LEU A 260 6.17 15.19 -9.46
CA LEU A 260 6.30 16.54 -8.87
C LEU A 260 5.23 17.50 -9.40
N GLU A 261 4.87 17.41 -10.68
CA GLU A 261 3.79 18.23 -11.26
C GLU A 261 2.41 17.90 -10.64
N ARG A 262 2.21 16.67 -10.17
CA ARG A 262 0.93 16.15 -9.65
C ARG A 262 0.77 16.26 -8.13
N LEU A 263 1.72 16.88 -7.42
CA LEU A 263 1.69 17.00 -5.95
C LEU A 263 0.41 17.63 -5.40
N HIS A 264 -0.17 18.58 -6.13
CA HIS A 264 -1.41 19.27 -5.75
C HIS A 264 -2.64 18.34 -5.67
N ALA A 265 -2.57 17.14 -6.25
CA ALA A 265 -3.64 16.15 -6.23
C ALA A 265 -3.58 15.21 -5.02
N LEU A 266 -2.59 15.37 -4.13
CA LEU A 266 -2.34 14.48 -3.00
C LEU A 266 -2.84 15.07 -1.68
N THR A 267 -3.28 14.21 -0.78
CA THR A 267 -3.47 14.58 0.63
C THR A 267 -2.11 14.78 1.32
N PRO A 268 -2.05 15.52 2.44
CA PRO A 268 -0.80 15.72 3.20
C PRO A 268 -0.05 14.43 3.53
N SER A 269 -0.77 13.38 3.95
CA SER A 269 -0.19 12.06 4.24
C SER A 269 0.41 11.41 2.99
N ALA A 270 -0.30 11.49 1.85
CA ALA A 270 0.21 10.96 0.59
C ALA A 270 1.39 11.76 0.05
N THR A 271 1.42 13.08 0.26
CA THR A 271 2.59 13.92 -0.04
C THR A 271 3.80 13.47 0.77
N MET A 272 3.64 13.19 2.06
CA MET A 272 4.73 12.70 2.91
C MET A 272 5.28 11.36 2.41
N GLU A 273 4.39 10.43 2.08
CA GLU A 273 4.78 9.13 1.54
C GLU A 273 5.51 9.27 0.20
N LEU A 274 4.96 10.04 -0.73
CA LEU A 274 5.60 10.30 -2.01
C LEU A 274 6.97 10.95 -1.85
N VAL A 275 7.13 11.93 -0.95
CA VAL A 275 8.42 12.55 -0.70
C VAL A 275 9.42 11.56 -0.12
N SER A 276 9.00 10.66 0.77
CA SER A 276 9.87 9.58 1.28
C SER A 276 10.36 8.64 0.17
N LEU A 277 9.45 8.29 -0.77
CA LEU A 277 9.79 7.49 -1.95
C LEU A 277 10.75 8.23 -2.89
N LEU A 278 10.46 9.50 -3.20
CA LEU A 278 11.32 10.35 -4.04
C LEU A 278 12.70 10.57 -3.42
N ALA A 279 12.77 10.81 -2.12
CA ALA A 279 14.03 10.92 -1.38
C ALA A 279 14.82 9.61 -1.43
N SER A 280 14.13 8.47 -1.40
CA SER A 280 14.75 7.15 -1.55
C SER A 280 15.26 6.88 -2.97
N ILE A 281 14.51 7.31 -4.00
CA ILE A 281 14.96 7.27 -5.39
C ILE A 281 16.20 8.16 -5.59
N VAL A 282 16.15 9.40 -5.10
CA VAL A 282 17.27 10.33 -5.21
C VAL A 282 18.50 9.81 -4.47
N GLY A 283 18.35 9.29 -3.26
CA GLY A 283 19.46 8.68 -2.52
C GLY A 283 20.08 7.48 -3.25
N ALA A 284 19.26 6.64 -3.91
CA ALA A 284 19.77 5.54 -4.73
C ALA A 284 20.51 6.02 -6.00
N LEU A 285 20.22 7.23 -6.48
CA LEU A 285 20.76 7.79 -7.72
C LEU A 285 21.69 8.99 -7.50
N GLU A 286 22.06 9.29 -6.26
CA GLU A 286 22.64 10.56 -5.83
C GLU A 286 23.95 10.89 -6.57
N LEU A 287 24.83 9.89 -6.73
CA LEU A 287 26.10 10.01 -7.46
C LEU A 287 25.93 10.38 -8.94
N ARG A 288 24.73 10.19 -9.52
CA ARG A 288 24.48 10.31 -10.96
C ARG A 288 23.46 11.38 -11.32
N MET A 289 22.63 11.81 -10.37
CA MET A 289 21.57 12.81 -10.59
C MET A 289 21.54 13.93 -9.53
N PRO A 290 22.65 14.66 -9.30
CA PRO A 290 22.73 15.69 -8.25
C PRO A 290 21.71 16.81 -8.44
N ALA A 291 21.34 17.13 -9.70
CA ALA A 291 20.33 18.14 -10.01
C ALA A 291 18.92 17.78 -9.52
N VAL A 292 18.58 16.50 -9.35
CA VAL A 292 17.24 16.09 -8.89
C VAL A 292 17.06 16.34 -7.40
N ALA A 293 18.12 16.22 -6.60
CA ALA A 293 18.09 16.60 -5.19
C ALA A 293 17.76 18.09 -5.01
N ALA A 294 18.35 18.95 -5.85
CA ALA A 294 18.03 20.38 -5.87
C ALA A 294 16.58 20.68 -6.28
N LEU A 295 16.00 19.89 -7.21
CA LEU A 295 14.58 20.02 -7.58
C LEU A 295 13.64 19.69 -6.42
N LEU A 296 13.95 18.66 -5.61
CA LEU A 296 13.13 18.33 -4.43
C LEU A 296 13.07 19.52 -3.47
N LYS A 297 14.22 20.15 -3.18
CA LYS A 297 14.25 21.35 -2.35
C LYS A 297 13.32 22.44 -2.88
N VAL A 298 13.45 22.80 -4.16
CA VAL A 298 12.68 23.91 -4.75
C VAL A 298 11.18 23.62 -4.69
N GLN A 299 10.77 22.38 -4.96
CA GLN A 299 9.35 22.01 -4.99
C GLN A 299 8.74 21.93 -3.59
N PHE A 300 9.51 21.53 -2.57
CA PHE A 300 8.98 21.25 -1.24
C PHE A 300 9.28 22.31 -0.18
N SER A 301 10.17 23.27 -0.43
CA SER A 301 10.49 24.34 0.54
C SER A 301 9.26 25.15 0.96
N GLY A 302 8.30 25.34 0.04
CA GLY A 302 7.02 26.02 0.32
C GLY A 302 6.14 25.31 1.34
N LEU A 303 6.28 23.98 1.50
CA LEU A 303 5.47 23.18 2.42
C LEU A 303 5.69 23.55 3.90
N LEU A 304 6.84 24.14 4.21
CA LEU A 304 7.18 24.63 5.55
C LEU A 304 6.17 25.69 6.05
N TYR A 305 5.56 26.42 5.12
CA TYR A 305 4.62 27.50 5.43
C TYR A 305 3.17 27.02 5.47
N CYS A 306 2.92 25.73 5.25
CA CYS A 306 1.61 25.13 5.47
C CYS A 306 1.32 25.03 6.98
N TYR A 307 0.03 25.07 7.34
CA TYR A 307 -0.41 24.86 8.72
C TYR A 307 -0.50 23.38 9.11
N ASP A 308 -0.32 22.47 8.14
CA ASP A 308 -0.33 21.04 8.38
C ASP A 308 1.04 20.58 8.94
N PRO A 309 1.09 19.97 10.14
CA PRO A 309 2.33 19.52 10.75
C PRO A 309 3.03 18.41 9.94
N ILE A 310 2.28 17.59 9.19
CA ILE A 310 2.86 16.55 8.34
C ILE A 310 3.70 17.19 7.24
N LEU A 311 3.17 18.25 6.59
CA LEU A 311 3.88 18.96 5.53
C LEU A 311 5.13 19.70 6.05
N CYS A 312 5.07 20.24 7.27
CA CYS A 312 6.25 20.77 7.95
C CYS A 312 7.30 19.67 8.18
N HIS A 313 6.86 18.52 8.69
CA HIS A 313 7.73 17.37 8.94
C HIS A 313 8.41 16.85 7.68
N VAL A 314 7.71 16.88 6.54
CA VAL A 314 8.28 16.52 5.23
C VAL A 314 9.50 17.38 4.87
N VAL A 315 9.45 18.70 5.12
CA VAL A 315 10.60 19.58 4.89
C VAL A 315 11.76 19.23 5.82
N LEU A 316 11.47 18.93 7.08
CA LEU A 316 12.50 18.52 8.05
C LEU A 316 13.13 17.17 7.69
N MET A 317 12.34 16.23 7.18
CA MET A 317 12.84 14.95 6.65
C MET A 317 13.77 15.17 5.46
N LEU A 318 13.40 16.02 4.51
CA LEU A 318 14.27 16.40 3.39
C LEU A 318 15.55 17.10 3.86
N TYR A 319 15.44 18.03 4.81
CA TYR A 319 16.60 18.72 5.40
C TYR A 319 17.56 17.72 6.07
N SER A 320 17.02 16.76 6.84
CA SER A 320 17.84 15.76 7.53
C SER A 320 18.62 14.85 6.58
N ARG A 321 18.05 14.59 5.39
CA ARG A 321 18.62 13.66 4.41
C ARG A 321 19.53 14.34 3.40
N PHE A 322 19.24 15.58 3.04
CA PHE A 322 19.97 16.36 2.04
C PHE A 322 20.41 17.71 2.60
N SER A 323 21.07 17.71 3.77
CA SER A 323 21.47 18.93 4.46
C SER A 323 22.29 19.86 3.56
N ASP A 324 23.12 19.31 2.67
CA ASP A 324 23.97 20.08 1.76
C ASP A 324 23.17 20.89 0.73
N ALA A 325 21.91 20.50 0.47
CA ALA A 325 21.02 21.26 -0.42
C ALA A 325 20.44 22.51 0.26
N PHE A 326 20.34 22.54 1.59
CA PHE A 326 19.78 23.64 2.38
C PHE A 326 20.91 24.48 2.95
N THR A 327 21.02 25.74 2.56
CA THR A 327 22.15 26.58 2.96
C THR A 327 21.68 27.83 3.68
N GLY A 328 22.39 28.23 4.75
CA GLY A 328 22.31 29.54 5.40
C GLY A 328 20.89 30.05 5.68
N ASP A 329 20.36 30.83 4.73
CA ASP A 329 19.01 31.43 4.78
C ASP A 329 17.90 30.38 4.90
N ASP A 330 18.07 29.20 4.29
CA ASP A 330 17.07 28.13 4.38
C ASP A 330 16.97 27.58 5.80
N GLU A 331 18.11 27.32 6.44
CA GLU A 331 18.18 26.80 7.82
C GLU A 331 17.57 27.81 8.80
N LEU A 332 17.88 29.09 8.59
CA LEU A 332 17.30 30.19 9.36
C LEU A 332 15.79 30.30 9.13
N GLY A 333 15.31 30.13 7.90
CA GLY A 333 13.89 30.11 7.56
C GLY A 333 13.14 28.97 8.26
N ILE A 334 13.72 27.76 8.25
CA ILE A 334 13.20 26.59 8.96
C ILE A 334 13.12 26.87 10.46
N ALA A 335 14.22 27.32 11.08
CA ALA A 335 14.26 27.62 12.50
C ALA A 335 13.26 28.71 12.90
N ARG A 336 13.14 29.79 12.11
CA ARG A 336 12.16 30.86 12.34
C ARG A 336 10.73 30.36 12.25
N ARG A 337 10.38 29.57 11.23
CA ARG A 337 9.03 29.00 11.11
C ARG A 337 8.71 28.13 12.32
N LEU A 338 9.60 27.20 12.67
CA LEU A 338 9.40 26.31 13.80
C LEU A 338 9.23 27.07 15.12
N ALA A 339 9.93 28.19 15.31
CA ALA A 339 9.75 29.05 16.47
C ALA A 339 8.46 29.89 16.45
N LEU A 340 7.82 30.07 15.29
CA LEU A 340 6.54 30.77 15.18
C LEU A 340 5.34 29.87 15.47
N ILE A 341 5.40 28.58 15.12
CA ILE A 341 4.29 27.63 15.34
C ILE A 341 3.82 27.61 16.81
N PRO A 342 4.72 27.60 17.83
CA PRO A 342 4.31 27.69 19.23
C PRO A 342 3.55 28.95 19.61
N LYS A 343 3.62 30.03 18.82
CA LYS A 343 2.86 31.27 19.07
C LYS A 343 1.48 31.28 18.40
N GLU A 344 1.18 30.29 17.56
CA GLU A 344 -0.09 30.22 16.84
C GLU A 344 -1.19 29.70 17.77
N ALA A 345 -1.98 30.61 18.34
CA ALA A 345 -3.04 30.26 19.31
C ALA A 345 -4.12 29.33 18.75
N HIS A 346 -4.29 29.27 17.42
CA HIS A 346 -5.24 28.38 16.76
C HIS A 346 -4.71 26.94 16.59
N GLN A 347 -3.42 26.72 16.77
CA GLN A 347 -2.82 25.38 16.65
C GLN A 347 -3.05 24.57 17.92
N PRO A 348 -3.45 23.30 17.80
CA PRO A 348 -3.50 22.36 18.92
C PRO A 348 -2.18 22.33 19.71
N MET A 349 -2.27 22.22 21.04
CA MET A 349 -1.11 22.22 21.93
C MET A 349 -0.07 21.15 21.54
N PHE A 350 -0.50 19.97 21.12
CA PHE A 350 0.43 18.90 20.72
C PHE A 350 1.28 19.29 19.49
N ILE A 351 0.74 20.07 18.54
CA ILE A 351 1.48 20.57 17.37
C ILE A 351 2.51 21.61 17.79
N ARG A 352 2.12 22.51 18.71
CA ARG A 352 2.99 23.53 19.27
C ARG A 352 4.18 22.91 20.00
N LEU A 353 3.93 21.88 20.82
CA LEU A 353 4.98 21.10 21.49
C LEU A 353 5.85 20.34 20.49
N LEU A 354 5.25 19.75 19.45
CA LEU A 354 5.98 19.04 18.40
C LEU A 354 6.95 19.97 17.64
N ALA A 355 6.56 21.21 17.35
CA ALA A 355 7.44 22.19 16.72
C ALA A 355 8.65 22.54 17.61
N ILE A 356 8.45 22.67 18.91
CA ILE A 356 9.53 22.86 19.90
C ILE A 356 10.45 21.63 19.91
N HIS A 357 9.87 20.43 19.92
CA HIS A 357 10.62 19.17 19.88
C HIS A 357 11.49 19.09 18.61
N TRP A 358 10.97 19.44 17.44
CA TRP A 358 11.76 19.49 16.20
C TRP A 358 12.89 20.51 16.26
N LEU A 359 12.63 21.70 16.80
CA LEU A 359 13.62 22.77 16.90
C LEU A 359 14.76 22.41 17.87
N LEU A 360 14.44 21.81 19.01
CA LEU A 360 15.42 21.35 20.02
C LEU A 360 16.13 20.06 19.63
N GLY A 361 15.44 19.14 18.94
CA GLY A 361 15.95 17.83 18.57
C GLY A 361 16.93 17.84 17.40
N SER A 362 16.92 18.89 16.58
CA SER A 362 17.84 19.01 15.44
C SER A 362 19.17 19.64 15.85
N SER A 363 20.19 18.80 16.03
CA SER A 363 21.57 19.24 16.35
C SER A 363 22.15 20.17 15.28
N GLN A 364 21.70 20.04 14.03
CA GLN A 364 22.12 20.87 12.90
C GLN A 364 21.53 22.30 12.99
N LEU A 365 20.24 22.43 13.31
CA LEU A 365 19.58 23.72 13.51
C LEU A 365 20.01 24.40 14.82
N SER A 366 20.34 23.60 15.84
CA SER A 366 20.74 24.10 17.16
C SER A 366 22.22 24.50 17.24
N GLY A 367 23.11 23.84 16.49
CA GLY A 367 24.56 23.89 16.75
C GLY A 367 25.36 24.85 15.87
N LYS A 368 24.93 25.16 14.64
CA LYS A 368 25.81 25.85 13.67
C LYS A 368 25.72 27.38 13.66
N GLN A 369 24.64 27.99 14.16
CA GLN A 369 24.42 29.44 13.93
C GLN A 369 23.89 30.25 15.13
N GLY A 370 23.85 29.70 16.35
CA GLY A 370 23.52 30.51 17.54
C GLY A 370 22.12 31.18 17.48
N PHE A 371 21.18 30.58 16.74
CA PHE A 371 19.83 31.14 16.58
C PHE A 371 18.96 31.02 17.83
N PHE A 372 19.26 30.05 18.70
CA PHE A 372 18.51 29.77 19.91
C PHE A 372 18.30 31.00 20.81
N PRO A 373 19.35 31.77 21.18
CA PRO A 373 19.20 33.03 21.91
C PRO A 373 18.18 34.00 21.28
N SER A 374 18.17 34.12 19.95
CA SER A 374 17.24 35.01 19.24
C SER A 374 15.79 34.51 19.26
N LEU A 375 15.58 33.20 19.42
CA LEU A 375 14.28 32.53 19.42
C LEU A 375 13.75 32.24 20.83
N MET A 376 14.53 32.49 21.89
CA MET A 376 14.12 32.23 23.28
C MET A 376 12.80 32.90 23.67
N HIS A 377 12.57 34.10 23.16
CA HIS A 377 11.34 34.85 23.39
C HIS A 377 10.09 34.18 22.78
N CYS A 378 10.27 33.17 21.92
CA CYS A 378 9.18 32.42 21.31
C CYS A 378 8.62 31.27 22.14
N PHE A 379 9.33 30.88 23.21
CA PHE A 379 8.90 29.77 24.07
C PHE A 379 8.13 30.22 25.31
N TYR A 380 7.88 31.53 25.46
CA TYR A 380 7.06 32.03 26.55
C TYR A 380 5.57 31.80 26.25
N PRO A 381 4.79 31.35 27.25
CA PRO A 381 3.35 31.20 27.11
C PRO A 381 2.69 32.51 26.69
N THR A 382 1.71 32.41 25.79
CA THR A 382 0.87 33.53 25.36
C THR A 382 -0.39 33.62 26.23
N VAL A 383 -1.11 34.75 26.15
CA VAL A 383 -2.36 34.98 26.90
C VAL A 383 -3.45 33.94 26.58
N PHE A 384 -3.33 33.24 25.45
CA PHE A 384 -4.27 32.21 25.00
C PHE A 384 -3.88 30.78 25.43
N ASP A 385 -2.78 30.63 26.17
CA ASP A 385 -2.33 29.32 26.62
C ASP A 385 -3.07 28.93 27.90
N PRO A 386 -3.49 27.66 28.04
CA PRO A 386 -4.10 27.20 29.28
C PRO A 386 -3.12 27.41 30.44
N PRO A 387 -3.61 27.80 31.63
CA PRO A 387 -2.75 27.95 32.80
C PRO A 387 -2.03 26.63 33.10
N LEU A 388 -0.72 26.72 33.34
CA LEU A 388 0.17 25.61 33.71
C LEU A 388 -0.22 24.97 35.05
#